data_AF-A0A966Q7F9-F1
#
_entry.id   AF-A0A966Q7F9-F1
#
_cell.length_a   1.000
_cell.length_b   1.000
_cell.length_c   1.000
_cell.angle_alpha   90.00
_cell.angle_beta   90.00
_cell.angle_gamma   90.00
#
_symmetry.space_group_name_H-M   'P 1'
#
loop_
_entity.id
_entity.type
_entity.pdbx_description
1 polymer ?
#
loop_
_entity_poly.entity_id
_entity_poly.type
_entity_poly.pdbx_seq_one_letter_code
_entity_poly.pdbx_strand_id
1 'polypeptide(L)'
;MALAVLVVFFLGKLKVTNIQRLTWYLAISGNISLFLFLRQSRYYAPSILLVVLILLFYFFWNRKENKNLIWTIILFGALFSANYMACLALFVALAADYLIWKRKTTPLPLKAVLPWIVGSLSFCFLISRVWNPFQTGFGLYAQENSWKERLILFFWNWRDAADCQFSTAGLLLAGLFVGVLKNDPWLKRGWAILFAFTAVITSVSPQLVAGASVADVRYMAPMIPLGIALSVRSFLLGFSPRFLPALILGLSLFWTNLGSGAFLGIRPLRCLPWEFLQELITPPPEPYSVAAQWISNHAPPGATVWVLPDYACYPLMFHAPNGIYAWQLMPEQRQEEQFKNLPDIHFQGLVPP
;
A
#
# COMPACT_ATOMS: atom_id res chain seq x y z
N MET A 1 -4.33 11.24 -11.66
CA MET A 1 -5.13 11.45 -12.90
C MET A 1 -5.49 10.14 -13.61
N ALA A 2 -4.51 9.31 -14.01
CA ALA A 2 -4.79 8.06 -14.75
C ALA A 2 -5.79 7.11 -14.06
N LEU A 3 -5.67 6.90 -12.74
CA LEU A 3 -6.58 6.04 -11.98
C LEU A 3 -8.03 6.55 -12.01
N ALA A 4 -8.24 7.87 -11.90
CA ALA A 4 -9.56 8.48 -11.95
C ALA A 4 -10.20 8.34 -13.35
N VAL A 5 -9.40 8.52 -14.42
CA VAL A 5 -9.84 8.29 -15.80
C VAL A 5 -10.26 6.85 -16.01
N LEU A 6 -9.48 5.88 -15.51
CA LEU A 6 -9.83 4.46 -15.58
C LEU A 6 -11.16 4.19 -14.87
N VAL A 7 -11.35 4.69 -13.65
CA VAL A 7 -12.61 4.53 -12.92
C VAL A 7 -13.79 5.08 -13.73
N VAL A 8 -13.72 6.32 -14.20
CA VAL A 8 -14.81 6.94 -14.97
C VAL A 8 -15.09 6.16 -16.25
N PHE A 9 -14.04 5.78 -16.98
CA PHE A 9 -14.14 4.99 -18.20
C PHE A 9 -14.83 3.64 -17.95
N PHE A 10 -14.41 2.90 -16.91
CA PHE A 10 -14.99 1.60 -16.60
C PHE A 10 -16.43 1.70 -16.09
N LEU A 11 -16.75 2.70 -15.26
CA LEU A 11 -18.14 2.93 -14.85
C LEU A 11 -19.03 3.25 -16.06
N GLY A 12 -18.54 4.06 -17.01
CA GLY A 12 -19.24 4.32 -18.26
C GLY A 12 -19.44 3.04 -19.09
N LYS A 13 -18.38 2.24 -19.27
CA LYS A 13 -18.42 0.99 -20.05
C LYS A 13 -19.34 -0.06 -19.46
N LEU A 14 -19.41 -0.15 -18.12
CA LEU A 14 -20.26 -1.11 -17.41
C LEU A 14 -21.74 -0.69 -17.34
N LYS A 15 -22.11 0.45 -17.93
CA LYS A 15 -23.49 1.00 -17.93
C LYS A 15 -24.14 0.99 -16.54
N VAL A 16 -23.35 1.33 -15.52
CA VAL A 16 -23.83 1.35 -14.13
C VAL A 16 -24.87 2.45 -13.91
N THR A 17 -25.81 2.21 -12.99
CA THR A 17 -26.88 3.16 -12.68
C THR A 17 -26.35 4.45 -12.04
N ASN A 18 -27.16 5.52 -12.01
CA ASN A 18 -26.77 6.78 -11.37
C ASN A 18 -26.42 6.60 -9.88
N ILE A 19 -27.18 5.75 -9.18
CA ILE A 19 -26.94 5.45 -7.76
C ILE A 19 -25.59 4.75 -7.59
N GLN A 20 -25.28 3.77 -8.44
CA GLN A 20 -23.98 3.08 -8.41
C GLN A 20 -22.83 4.05 -8.67
N ARG A 21 -22.96 4.92 -9.69
CA ARG A 21 -21.96 5.96 -9.98
C ARG A 21 -21.75 6.90 -8.79
N LEU A 22 -22.83 7.37 -8.18
CA LEU A 22 -22.78 8.22 -6.99
C LEU A 22 -22.03 7.51 -5.85
N THR A 23 -22.38 6.26 -5.54
CA THR A 23 -21.72 5.49 -4.46
C THR A 23 -20.22 5.33 -4.73
N TRP A 24 -19.82 5.04 -5.97
CA TRP A 24 -18.40 4.99 -6.34
C TRP A 24 -17.68 6.32 -6.15
N TYR A 25 -18.29 7.43 -6.57
CA TYR A 25 -17.71 8.76 -6.40
C TYR A 25 -17.56 9.12 -4.92
N LEU A 26 -18.59 8.89 -4.10
CA LEU A 26 -18.53 9.12 -2.66
C LEU A 26 -17.44 8.28 -1.99
N ALA A 27 -17.32 7.00 -2.36
CA ALA A 27 -16.33 6.09 -1.78
C ALA A 27 -14.89 6.45 -2.17
N ILE A 28 -14.66 6.89 -3.42
CA ILE A 28 -13.33 7.31 -3.87
C ILE A 28 -12.96 8.67 -3.30
N SER A 29 -13.86 9.65 -3.36
CA SER A 29 -13.58 11.00 -2.84
C SER A 29 -13.49 11.04 -1.32
N GLY A 30 -14.18 10.13 -0.63
CA GLY A 30 -14.13 9.98 0.82
C GLY A 30 -12.86 9.27 1.32
N ASN A 31 -12.15 8.54 0.45
CA ASN A 31 -10.97 7.77 0.85
C ASN A 31 -9.69 8.62 0.82
N ILE A 32 -9.41 9.32 1.91
CA ILE A 32 -8.22 10.20 2.03
C ILE A 32 -6.91 9.45 1.90
N SER A 33 -6.85 8.22 2.38
CA SER A 33 -5.65 7.38 2.25
C SER A 33 -5.27 7.14 0.80
N LEU A 34 -6.24 6.90 -0.09
CA LEU A 34 -5.96 6.82 -1.52
C LEU A 34 -5.24 8.07 -2.02
N PHE A 35 -5.70 9.28 -1.65
CA PHE A 35 -5.06 10.53 -2.07
C PHE A 35 -3.66 10.72 -1.49
N LEU A 36 -3.48 10.41 -0.20
CA LEU A 36 -2.17 10.49 0.47
C LEU A 36 -1.15 9.55 -0.17
N PHE A 37 -1.52 8.30 -0.43
CA PHE A 37 -0.66 7.34 -1.11
C PHE A 37 -0.41 7.72 -2.57
N LEU A 38 -1.40 8.28 -3.28
CA LEU A 38 -1.23 8.75 -4.66
C LEU A 38 -0.32 9.97 -4.79
N ARG A 39 -0.15 10.78 -3.72
CA ARG A 39 0.80 11.91 -3.72
C ARG A 39 2.25 11.45 -3.84
N GLN A 40 2.55 10.22 -3.42
CA GLN A 40 3.85 9.61 -3.59
C GLN A 40 3.93 8.95 -4.98
N SER A 41 4.51 9.69 -5.93
CA SER A 41 4.56 9.28 -7.35
C SER A 41 5.68 8.28 -7.70
N ARG A 42 6.57 7.92 -6.76
CA ARG A 42 7.75 7.09 -7.04
C ARG A 42 7.57 5.61 -6.69
N TYR A 43 6.63 5.30 -5.80
CA TYR A 43 6.52 4.02 -5.11
C TYR A 43 5.05 3.59 -4.96
N TYR A 44 4.22 4.38 -4.27
CA TYR A 44 2.83 3.98 -3.97
C TYR A 44 1.88 4.21 -5.15
N ALA A 45 1.91 5.38 -5.78
CA ALA A 45 1.03 5.63 -6.92
C ALA A 45 1.28 4.67 -8.10
N PRO A 46 2.54 4.39 -8.50
CA PRO A 46 2.82 3.38 -9.53
C PRO A 46 2.34 1.98 -9.12
N SER A 47 2.60 1.54 -7.88
CA SER A 47 2.18 0.21 -7.43
C SER A 47 0.65 0.06 -7.42
N ILE A 48 -0.10 1.05 -6.94
CA ILE A 48 -1.57 1.07 -7.02
C ILE A 48 -2.05 0.95 -8.47
N LEU A 49 -1.50 1.78 -9.38
CA LEU A 49 -1.88 1.76 -10.79
C LEU A 49 -1.58 0.41 -11.45
N LEU A 50 -0.38 -0.13 -11.23
CA LEU A 50 0.07 -1.39 -11.81
C LEU A 50 -0.79 -2.57 -11.34
N VAL A 51 -1.11 -2.63 -10.03
CA VAL A 51 -2.04 -3.64 -9.51
C VAL A 51 -3.41 -3.53 -10.17
N VAL A 52 -3.97 -2.32 -10.30
CA VAL A 52 -5.26 -2.11 -10.98
C VAL A 52 -5.19 -2.56 -12.43
N LEU A 53 -4.14 -2.20 -13.18
CA LEU A 53 -3.96 -2.62 -14.57
C LEU A 53 -3.82 -4.15 -14.71
N ILE A 54 -3.03 -4.80 -13.85
CA ILE A 54 -2.87 -6.26 -13.85
C ILE A 54 -4.22 -6.93 -13.59
N LEU A 55 -4.98 -6.46 -12.59
CA LEU A 55 -6.31 -7.00 -12.29
C LEU A 55 -7.26 -6.82 -13.47
N LEU A 56 -7.25 -5.65 -14.12
CA LEU A 56 -8.07 -5.41 -15.32
C LEU A 56 -7.71 -6.39 -16.43
N PHE A 57 -6.43 -6.52 -16.79
CA PHE A 57 -6.02 -7.47 -17.83
C PHE A 57 -6.36 -8.92 -17.45
N TYR A 58 -6.20 -9.29 -16.18
CA TYR A 58 -6.55 -10.62 -15.68
C TYR A 58 -8.06 -10.91 -15.76
N PHE A 59 -8.91 -9.97 -15.33
CA PHE A 59 -10.36 -10.18 -15.32
C PHE A 59 -10.96 -10.14 -16.73
N PHE A 60 -10.51 -9.21 -17.57
CA PHE A 60 -10.97 -9.07 -18.95
C PHE A 60 -10.32 -10.05 -19.93
N TRP A 61 -9.28 -10.75 -19.51
CA TRP A 61 -8.70 -11.82 -20.31
C TRP A 61 -9.74 -12.93 -20.59
N ASN A 62 -9.84 -13.26 -21.87
CA ASN A 62 -10.66 -14.32 -22.44
C ASN A 62 -9.76 -15.23 -23.29
N ARG A 63 -10.21 -16.46 -23.57
CA ARG A 63 -9.40 -17.51 -24.24
C ARG A 63 -8.90 -17.11 -25.64
N LYS A 64 -9.50 -16.12 -26.29
CA LYS A 64 -9.15 -15.67 -27.65
C LYS A 64 -8.04 -14.60 -27.65
N GLU A 65 -7.83 -13.90 -26.54
CA GLU A 65 -6.96 -12.72 -26.45
C GLU A 65 -5.81 -12.93 -25.47
N ASN A 66 -4.89 -13.86 -25.77
CA ASN A 66 -3.69 -14.10 -24.96
C ASN A 66 -2.75 -12.88 -24.88
N LYS A 67 -2.93 -11.88 -25.74
CA LYS A 67 -2.18 -10.61 -25.70
C LYS A 67 -2.30 -9.92 -24.33
N ASN A 68 -3.44 -10.02 -23.67
CA ASN A 68 -3.65 -9.43 -22.34
C ASN A 68 -2.77 -10.08 -21.26
N LEU A 69 -2.45 -11.37 -21.40
CA LEU A 69 -1.53 -12.07 -20.49
C LEU A 69 -0.06 -11.70 -20.73
N ILE A 70 0.32 -11.35 -21.97
CA ILE A 70 1.68 -10.88 -22.26
C ILE A 70 1.92 -9.54 -21.56
N TRP A 71 0.94 -8.64 -21.60
CA TRP A 71 1.04 -7.36 -20.89
C TRP A 71 1.21 -7.53 -19.38
N THR A 72 0.58 -8.54 -18.76
CA THR A 72 0.74 -8.75 -17.33
C THR A 72 2.16 -9.17 -16.95
N ILE A 73 2.93 -9.83 -17.81
CA ILE A 73 4.36 -10.14 -17.56
C ILE A 73 5.16 -8.85 -17.36
N ILE A 74 5.02 -7.89 -18.29
CA ILE A 74 5.73 -6.61 -18.23
C ILE A 74 5.29 -5.81 -16.99
N LEU A 75 3.98 -5.80 -16.72
CA LEU A 75 3.43 -5.11 -15.56
C LEU A 75 3.87 -5.73 -14.23
N PHE A 76 4.06 -7.05 -14.16
CA PHE A 76 4.60 -7.72 -12.98
C PHE A 76 6.06 -7.33 -12.71
N GLY A 77 6.89 -7.22 -13.75
CA GLY A 77 8.25 -6.69 -13.58
C GLY A 77 8.25 -5.24 -13.12
N ALA A 78 7.42 -4.38 -13.74
CA ALA A 78 7.27 -2.99 -13.28
C ALA A 78 6.78 -2.90 -11.83
N LEU A 79 5.84 -3.78 -11.43
CA LEU A 79 5.33 -3.85 -10.06
C LEU A 79 6.40 -4.36 -9.11
N PHE A 80 7.24 -5.31 -9.52
CA PHE A 80 8.37 -5.78 -8.72
C PHE A 80 9.36 -4.65 -8.44
N SER A 81 9.73 -3.87 -9.46
CA SER A 81 10.59 -2.69 -9.31
C SER A 81 9.98 -1.62 -8.41
N ALA A 82 8.65 -1.43 -8.47
CA ALA A 82 7.97 -0.43 -7.65
C ALA A 82 7.74 -0.91 -6.21
N ASN A 83 7.35 -2.17 -6.01
CA ASN A 83 7.02 -2.77 -4.72
C ASN A 83 7.02 -4.31 -4.82
N TYR A 84 8.17 -4.92 -4.54
CA TYR A 84 8.39 -6.36 -4.66
C TYR A 84 7.44 -7.21 -3.79
N MET A 85 7.09 -6.74 -2.59
CA MET A 85 6.18 -7.46 -1.70
C MET A 85 4.76 -7.50 -2.27
N ALA A 86 4.27 -6.35 -2.77
CA ALA A 86 2.98 -6.28 -3.43
C ALA A 86 2.94 -7.12 -4.72
N CYS A 87 4.06 -7.19 -5.45
CA CYS A 87 4.21 -8.06 -6.61
C CYS A 87 4.00 -9.53 -6.25
N LEU A 88 4.72 -10.03 -5.24
CA LEU A 88 4.60 -11.41 -4.78
C LEU A 88 3.19 -11.71 -4.25
N ALA A 89 2.64 -10.81 -3.42
CA ALA A 89 1.31 -10.95 -2.85
C ALA A 89 0.22 -11.00 -3.94
N LEU A 90 0.30 -10.14 -4.96
CA LEU A 90 -0.62 -10.18 -6.09
C LEU A 90 -0.47 -11.47 -6.90
N PHE A 91 0.75 -11.93 -7.15
CA PHE A 91 1.01 -13.15 -7.91
C PHE A 91 0.35 -14.37 -7.23
N VAL A 92 0.55 -14.54 -5.92
CA VAL A 92 -0.06 -15.61 -5.13
C VAL A 92 -1.59 -15.47 -5.09
N ALA A 93 -2.11 -14.25 -4.87
CA ALA A 93 -3.55 -14.02 -4.83
C ALA A 93 -4.24 -14.34 -6.17
N LEU A 94 -3.64 -13.97 -7.30
CA LEU A 94 -4.18 -14.30 -8.63
C LEU A 94 -4.04 -15.79 -8.94
N ALA A 95 -2.97 -16.44 -8.51
CA ALA A 95 -2.82 -17.89 -8.64
C ALA A 95 -3.94 -18.63 -7.88
N ALA A 96 -4.21 -18.23 -6.63
CA ALA A 96 -5.32 -18.77 -5.83
C ALA A 96 -6.67 -18.50 -6.50
N ASP A 97 -6.93 -17.27 -6.95
CA ASP A 97 -8.18 -16.92 -7.63
C ASP A 97 -8.38 -17.75 -8.92
N TYR A 98 -7.29 -17.94 -9.67
CA TYR A 98 -7.32 -18.71 -10.90
C TYR A 98 -7.69 -20.17 -10.65
N LEU A 99 -7.00 -20.81 -9.70
CA LEU A 99 -7.22 -22.23 -9.38
C LEU A 99 -8.63 -22.51 -8.87
N ILE A 100 -9.20 -21.61 -8.06
CA ILE A 100 -10.49 -21.82 -7.41
C ILE A 100 -11.68 -21.40 -8.30
N TRP A 101 -11.58 -20.25 -8.98
CA TRP A 101 -12.70 -19.66 -9.74
C TRP A 101 -12.42 -19.56 -11.26
N LYS A 102 -11.42 -18.79 -11.68
CA LYS A 102 -11.28 -18.38 -13.09
C LYS A 102 -10.98 -19.57 -14.02
N ARG A 103 -10.30 -20.62 -13.56
CA ARG A 103 -10.03 -21.84 -14.34
C ARG A 103 -11.30 -22.53 -14.84
N LYS A 104 -12.41 -22.44 -14.10
CA LYS A 104 -13.69 -23.05 -14.46
C LYS A 104 -14.35 -22.39 -15.68
N THR A 105 -14.09 -21.09 -15.89
CA THR A 105 -14.69 -20.31 -16.99
C THR A 105 -13.69 -20.03 -18.12
N THR A 106 -12.42 -19.83 -17.78
CA THR A 106 -11.34 -19.53 -18.74
C THR A 106 -10.12 -20.41 -18.43
N PRO A 107 -10.14 -21.72 -18.79
CA PRO A 107 -9.00 -22.58 -18.56
C PRO A 107 -7.84 -22.16 -19.48
N LEU A 108 -6.67 -21.91 -18.89
CA LEU A 108 -5.42 -21.79 -19.63
C LEU A 108 -4.97 -23.16 -20.15
N PRO A 109 -4.58 -23.27 -21.42
CA PRO A 109 -3.79 -24.40 -21.85
C PRO A 109 -2.45 -24.38 -21.11
N LEU A 110 -1.96 -25.53 -20.66
CA LEU A 110 -0.69 -25.65 -19.91
C LEU A 110 0.47 -24.99 -20.68
N LYS A 111 0.43 -25.08 -22.01
CA LYS A 111 1.36 -24.44 -22.95
C LYS A 111 1.43 -22.91 -22.85
N ALA A 112 0.41 -22.25 -22.30
CA ALA A 112 0.38 -20.80 -22.09
C ALA A 112 0.63 -20.41 -20.62
N VAL A 113 0.33 -21.28 -19.66
CA VAL A 113 0.63 -21.04 -18.23
C VAL A 113 2.13 -20.98 -17.99
N LEU A 114 2.86 -21.98 -18.50
CA LEU A 114 4.28 -22.11 -18.23
C LEU A 114 5.07 -20.89 -18.76
N PRO A 115 4.90 -20.44 -20.03
CA PRO A 115 5.55 -19.21 -20.50
C PRO A 115 5.16 -17.96 -19.73
N TRP A 116 3.93 -17.87 -19.21
CA TRP A 116 3.49 -16.72 -18.43
C TRP A 116 4.15 -16.66 -17.05
N ILE A 117 4.21 -17.79 -16.35
CA ILE A 117 4.91 -17.91 -15.06
C ILE A 117 6.40 -17.68 -15.27
N VAL A 118 7.01 -18.40 -16.20
CA VAL A 118 8.44 -18.30 -16.49
C VAL A 118 8.80 -16.89 -16.94
N GLY A 119 8.01 -16.26 -17.81
CA GLY A 119 8.23 -14.90 -18.27
C GLY A 119 8.18 -13.89 -17.11
N SER A 120 7.15 -13.97 -16.27
CA SER A 120 7.00 -13.09 -15.10
C SER A 120 8.17 -13.26 -14.12
N LEU A 121 8.50 -14.51 -13.76
CA LEU A 121 9.59 -14.82 -12.85
C LEU A 121 10.96 -14.44 -13.41
N SER A 122 11.20 -14.69 -14.70
CA SER A 122 12.47 -14.34 -15.36
C SER A 122 12.66 -12.83 -15.37
N PHE A 123 11.60 -12.05 -15.62
CA PHE A 123 11.71 -10.60 -15.63
C PHE A 123 11.96 -10.03 -14.23
N CYS A 124 11.26 -10.54 -13.20
CA CYS A 124 11.56 -10.22 -11.81
C CYS A 124 12.99 -10.61 -11.42
N PHE A 125 13.48 -11.78 -11.87
CA PHE A 125 14.84 -12.23 -11.63
C PHE A 125 15.87 -11.28 -12.26
N LEU A 126 15.67 -10.86 -13.51
CA LEU A 126 16.55 -9.90 -14.17
C LEU A 126 16.63 -8.57 -13.40
N ILE A 127 15.50 -8.05 -12.91
CA ILE A 127 15.48 -6.86 -12.05
C ILE A 127 16.25 -7.11 -10.75
N SER A 128 16.06 -8.28 -10.13
CA SER A 128 16.74 -8.63 -8.87
C SER A 128 18.26 -8.71 -8.98
N ARG A 129 18.81 -8.90 -10.20
CA ARG A 129 20.25 -8.86 -10.45
C ARG A 129 20.85 -7.46 -10.34
N VAL A 130 20.03 -6.42 -10.55
CA VAL A 130 20.43 -5.01 -10.40
C VAL A 130 20.08 -4.51 -9.00
N TRP A 131 18.91 -4.89 -8.48
CA TRP A 131 18.44 -4.48 -7.15
C TRP A 131 17.77 -5.64 -6.43
N ASN A 132 18.40 -6.16 -5.38
CA ASN A 132 17.87 -7.25 -4.57
C ASN A 132 17.49 -6.75 -3.16
N PRO A 133 16.19 -6.70 -2.80
CA PRO A 133 15.78 -6.23 -1.48
C PRO A 133 16.31 -7.12 -0.34
N PHE A 134 16.56 -8.40 -0.59
CA PHE A 134 17.07 -9.33 0.42
C PHE A 134 18.57 -9.17 0.71
N GLN A 135 19.31 -8.47 -0.15
CA GLN A 135 20.71 -8.13 0.09
C GLN A 135 20.86 -6.81 0.88
N THR A 136 19.74 -6.18 1.23
CA THR A 136 19.73 -5.04 2.16
C THR A 136 19.73 -5.54 3.61
N GLY A 137 20.13 -4.70 4.56
CA GLY A 137 20.10 -5.05 6.00
C GLY A 137 18.74 -5.54 6.50
N PHE A 138 17.65 -5.18 5.81
CA PHE A 138 16.30 -5.65 6.13
C PHE A 138 16.06 -7.15 5.87
N GLY A 139 16.88 -7.80 5.05
CA GLY A 139 16.75 -9.24 4.76
C GLY A 139 16.99 -10.11 5.99
N LEU A 140 17.85 -9.69 6.91
CA LEU A 140 18.15 -10.39 8.16
C LEU A 140 16.93 -10.38 9.11
N TYR A 141 16.28 -9.22 9.25
CA TYR A 141 15.08 -9.06 10.07
C TYR A 141 13.89 -9.90 9.61
N ALA A 142 13.81 -10.23 8.32
CA ALA A 142 12.75 -11.11 7.80
C ALA A 142 12.82 -12.53 8.40
N GLN A 143 13.98 -12.99 8.87
CA GLN A 143 14.13 -14.33 9.43
C GLN A 143 14.01 -14.38 10.97
N GLU A 144 14.03 -13.23 11.63
CA GLU A 144 14.03 -13.15 13.10
C GLU A 144 12.64 -13.34 13.72
N ASN A 145 11.56 -12.98 13.01
CA ASN A 145 10.20 -13.14 13.53
C ASN A 145 9.78 -14.61 13.61
N SER A 146 9.33 -15.03 14.79
CA SER A 146 8.63 -16.29 15.02
C SER A 146 7.27 -16.36 14.32
N TRP A 147 6.72 -17.56 14.16
CA TRP A 147 5.36 -17.76 13.61
C TRP A 147 4.27 -17.03 14.41
N LYS A 148 4.45 -16.92 15.73
CA LYS A 148 3.53 -16.15 16.59
C LYS A 148 3.56 -14.66 16.23
N GLU A 149 4.75 -14.11 16.02
CA GLU A 149 4.93 -12.72 15.61
C GLU A 149 4.38 -12.46 14.21
N ARG A 150 4.55 -13.42 13.28
CA ARG A 150 3.90 -13.37 11.97
C ARG A 150 2.37 -13.33 12.10
N LEU A 151 1.78 -14.13 12.99
CA LEU A 151 0.34 -14.08 13.22
C LEU A 151 -0.10 -12.73 13.82
N ILE A 152 0.68 -12.15 14.74
CA ILE A 152 0.42 -10.82 15.29
C ILE A 152 0.45 -9.77 14.16
N LEU A 153 1.47 -9.79 13.31
CA LEU A 153 1.57 -8.90 12.14
C LEU A 153 0.40 -9.06 11.18
N PHE A 154 -0.14 -10.27 11.01
CA PHE A 154 -1.32 -10.48 10.18
C PHE A 154 -2.50 -9.67 10.70
N PHE A 155 -2.78 -9.75 12.00
CA PHE A 155 -3.86 -8.98 12.62
C PHE A 155 -3.56 -7.49 12.68
N TRP A 156 -2.31 -7.08 12.92
CA TRP A 156 -1.91 -5.67 12.85
C TRP A 156 -2.12 -5.09 11.47
N ASN A 157 -1.78 -5.82 10.40
CA ASN A 157 -2.03 -5.37 9.04
C ASN A 157 -3.53 -5.07 8.79
N TRP A 158 -4.44 -5.91 9.31
CA TRP A 158 -5.87 -5.65 9.22
C TRP A 158 -6.32 -4.46 10.07
N ARG A 159 -5.87 -4.40 11.33
CA ARG A 159 -6.17 -3.29 12.25
C ARG A 159 -5.69 -1.98 11.65
N ASP A 160 -4.44 -1.91 11.25
CA ASP A 160 -3.80 -0.68 10.80
C ASP A 160 -4.27 -0.28 9.40
N ALA A 161 -4.67 -1.22 8.53
CA ALA A 161 -5.33 -0.89 7.27
C ALA A 161 -6.74 -0.31 7.50
N ALA A 162 -7.46 -0.77 8.53
CA ALA A 162 -8.73 -0.18 8.94
C ALA A 162 -8.52 1.21 9.59
N ASP A 163 -7.46 1.37 10.38
CA ASP A 163 -7.10 2.62 11.03
C ASP A 163 -6.68 3.68 10.03
N CYS A 164 -5.89 3.26 9.04
CA CYS A 164 -5.57 4.04 7.85
C CYS A 164 -6.69 4.02 6.82
N GLN A 165 -7.89 3.50 7.12
CA GLN A 165 -9.09 3.63 6.27
C GLN A 165 -8.87 3.24 4.80
N PHE A 166 -8.15 2.15 4.55
CA PHE A 166 -8.01 1.59 3.19
C PHE A 166 -9.36 1.14 2.62
N SER A 167 -10.34 0.94 3.49
CA SER A 167 -11.73 0.68 3.19
C SER A 167 -12.62 1.22 4.31
N THR A 168 -13.93 1.22 4.12
CA THR A 168 -14.89 1.37 5.23
C THR A 168 -14.98 0.01 5.94
N ALA A 169 -14.27 -0.16 7.06
CA ALA A 169 -14.04 -1.47 7.69
C ALA A 169 -15.32 -2.24 8.00
N GLY A 170 -16.35 -1.56 8.52
CA GLY A 170 -17.66 -2.12 8.81
C GLY A 170 -18.41 -2.57 7.57
N LEU A 171 -18.33 -1.81 6.46
CA LEU A 171 -18.90 -2.25 5.17
C LEU A 171 -18.10 -3.40 4.57
N LEU A 172 -16.78 -3.40 4.73
CA LEU A 172 -15.93 -4.48 4.28
C LEU A 172 -16.33 -5.78 5.01
N LEU A 173 -16.38 -5.76 6.35
CA LEU A 173 -16.83 -6.86 7.20
C LEU A 173 -18.26 -7.30 6.87
N ALA A 174 -19.20 -6.37 6.71
CA ALA A 174 -20.55 -6.68 6.26
C ALA A 174 -20.54 -7.40 4.89
N GLY A 175 -19.62 -7.02 4.01
CA GLY A 175 -19.39 -7.67 2.73
C GLY A 175 -19.04 -9.15 2.79
N LEU A 176 -18.39 -9.61 3.88
CA LEU A 176 -18.14 -11.03 4.08
C LEU A 176 -19.48 -11.78 4.25
N PHE A 177 -20.34 -11.27 5.13
CA PHE A 177 -21.66 -11.85 5.40
C PHE A 177 -22.58 -11.74 4.19
N VAL A 178 -22.68 -10.55 3.58
CA VAL A 178 -23.50 -10.30 2.39
C VAL A 178 -23.02 -11.17 1.22
N GLY A 179 -21.71 -11.34 1.06
CA GLY A 179 -21.14 -12.20 0.01
C GLY A 179 -21.55 -13.65 0.16
N VAL A 180 -21.60 -14.18 1.39
CA VAL A 180 -22.09 -15.54 1.66
C VAL A 180 -23.60 -15.63 1.45
N LEU A 181 -24.38 -14.75 2.09
CA LEU A 181 -25.85 -14.78 2.09
C LEU A 181 -26.46 -14.54 0.70
N LYS A 182 -25.90 -13.60 -0.07
CA LYS A 182 -26.35 -13.28 -1.44
C LYS A 182 -25.63 -14.13 -2.50
N ASN A 183 -24.76 -15.04 -2.08
CA ASN A 183 -23.90 -15.84 -2.96
C ASN A 183 -23.16 -14.99 -4.01
N ASP A 184 -22.69 -13.80 -3.61
CA ASP A 184 -22.08 -12.86 -4.54
C ASP A 184 -20.63 -13.27 -4.86
N PRO A 185 -20.31 -13.61 -6.12
CA PRO A 185 -19.00 -14.16 -6.46
C PRO A 185 -17.89 -13.12 -6.34
N TRP A 186 -18.18 -11.83 -6.51
CA TRP A 186 -17.15 -10.78 -6.48
C TRP A 186 -16.75 -10.42 -5.05
N LEU A 187 -17.71 -10.40 -4.11
CA LEU A 187 -17.39 -10.26 -2.69
C LEU A 187 -16.55 -11.44 -2.19
N LYS A 188 -16.93 -12.68 -2.54
CA LYS A 188 -16.17 -13.88 -2.16
C LYS A 188 -14.74 -13.86 -2.71
N ARG A 189 -14.59 -13.58 -4.01
CA ARG A 189 -13.28 -13.54 -4.68
C ARG A 189 -12.41 -12.39 -4.17
N GLY A 190 -12.97 -11.20 -4.03
CA GLY A 190 -12.21 -10.05 -3.54
C GLY A 190 -11.76 -10.21 -2.09
N TRP A 191 -12.59 -10.81 -1.22
CA TRP A 191 -12.17 -11.18 0.14
C TRP A 191 -11.05 -12.21 0.16
N ALA A 192 -11.13 -13.25 -0.69
CA ALA A 192 -10.07 -14.25 -0.81
C ALA A 192 -8.75 -13.61 -1.28
N ILE A 193 -8.82 -12.69 -2.24
CA ILE A 193 -7.65 -11.92 -2.71
C ILE A 193 -7.09 -11.07 -1.58
N LEU A 194 -7.90 -10.29 -0.86
CA LEU A 194 -7.43 -9.47 0.27
C LEU A 194 -6.76 -10.34 1.33
N PHE A 195 -7.37 -11.47 1.71
CA PHE A 195 -6.81 -12.37 2.70
C PHE A 195 -5.47 -12.97 2.27
N ALA A 196 -5.40 -13.50 1.05
CA ALA A 196 -4.17 -14.06 0.49
C ALA A 196 -3.07 -12.99 0.37
N PHE A 197 -3.43 -11.79 -0.06
CA PHE A 197 -2.49 -10.67 -0.18
C PHE A 197 -1.92 -10.30 1.19
N THR A 198 -2.76 -10.10 2.21
CA THR A 198 -2.33 -9.78 3.58
C THR A 198 -1.46 -10.90 4.16
N ALA A 199 -1.83 -12.16 3.94
CA ALA A 199 -1.06 -13.30 4.44
C ALA A 199 0.35 -13.34 3.85
N VAL A 200 0.48 -13.08 2.54
CA VAL A 200 1.79 -13.04 1.87
C VAL A 200 2.62 -11.86 2.35
N ILE A 201 2.06 -10.64 2.37
CA ILE A 201 2.75 -9.45 2.88
C ILE A 201 3.27 -9.70 4.30
N THR A 202 2.44 -10.27 5.16
CA THR A 202 2.81 -10.59 6.53
C THR A 202 3.95 -11.61 6.61
N SER A 203 3.91 -12.64 5.76
CA SER A 203 4.89 -13.73 5.77
C SER A 203 6.27 -13.26 5.33
N VAL A 204 6.34 -12.33 4.38
CA VAL A 204 7.60 -11.85 3.79
C VAL A 204 8.04 -10.47 4.31
N SER A 205 7.29 -9.86 5.22
CA SER A 205 7.62 -8.55 5.77
C SER A 205 8.94 -8.61 6.54
N PRO A 206 9.89 -7.67 6.30
CA PRO A 206 11.09 -7.56 7.13
C PRO A 206 10.83 -6.88 8.48
N GLN A 207 9.59 -6.45 8.75
CA GLN A 207 9.27 -5.73 9.97
C GLN A 207 9.38 -6.61 11.21
N LEU A 208 10.18 -6.21 12.19
CA LEU A 208 10.26 -6.86 13.50
C LEU A 208 9.10 -6.45 14.40
N VAL A 209 8.43 -7.44 15.02
CA VAL A 209 7.36 -7.17 15.99
C VAL A 209 7.90 -6.59 17.29
N ALA A 210 9.08 -7.06 17.74
CA ALA A 210 9.68 -6.60 19.00
C ALA A 210 9.97 -5.09 19.04
N GLY A 211 10.20 -4.46 17.90
CA GLY A 211 10.53 -3.03 17.77
C GLY A 211 9.40 -2.13 17.29
N ALA A 212 8.18 -2.65 17.13
CA ALA A 212 7.06 -1.90 16.54
C ALA A 212 5.75 -2.11 17.31
N SER A 213 4.83 -1.17 17.19
CA SER A 213 3.46 -1.26 17.74
C SER A 213 2.36 -1.23 16.66
N VAL A 214 2.76 -0.99 15.41
CA VAL A 214 1.90 -0.84 14.22
C VAL A 214 2.54 -1.57 13.05
N ALA A 215 1.74 -2.08 12.12
CA ALA A 215 2.19 -2.71 10.88
C ALA A 215 2.56 -1.68 9.80
N ASP A 216 3.55 -2.02 8.97
CA ASP A 216 3.94 -1.28 7.77
C ASP A 216 2.90 -1.47 6.64
N VAL A 217 1.67 -0.99 6.85
CA VAL A 217 0.56 -1.12 5.89
C VAL A 217 0.80 -0.40 4.56
N ARG A 218 1.89 0.36 4.46
CA ARG A 218 2.40 0.92 3.22
C ARG A 218 2.59 -0.11 2.10
N TYR A 219 2.91 -1.37 2.43
CA TYR A 219 3.01 -2.45 1.44
C TYR A 219 1.64 -2.99 1.00
N MET A 220 0.58 -2.70 1.75
CA MET A 220 -0.81 -3.02 1.43
C MET A 220 -1.53 -1.89 0.68
N ALA A 221 -0.91 -0.72 0.50
CA ALA A 221 -1.52 0.41 -0.22
C ALA A 221 -2.12 0.05 -1.59
N PRO A 222 -1.53 -0.87 -2.40
CA PRO A 222 -2.14 -1.31 -3.66
C PRO A 222 -3.50 -1.99 -3.52
N MET A 223 -3.92 -2.40 -2.32
CA MET A 223 -5.23 -2.98 -2.04
C MET A 223 -6.31 -1.94 -1.74
N ILE A 224 -5.99 -0.65 -1.58
CA ILE A 224 -6.98 0.41 -1.33
C ILE A 224 -8.11 0.39 -2.40
N PRO A 225 -7.82 0.32 -3.73
CA PRO A 225 -8.89 0.25 -4.72
C PRO A 225 -9.80 -0.98 -4.56
N LEU A 226 -9.24 -2.13 -4.15
CA LEU A 226 -10.03 -3.34 -3.90
C LEU A 226 -10.89 -3.18 -2.63
N GLY A 227 -10.34 -2.59 -1.57
CA GLY A 227 -11.07 -2.24 -0.36
C GLY A 227 -12.28 -1.35 -0.65
N ILE A 228 -12.07 -0.27 -1.41
CA ILE A 228 -13.14 0.63 -1.89
C ILE A 228 -14.18 -0.17 -2.68
N ALA A 229 -13.75 -0.98 -3.65
CA ALA A 229 -14.66 -1.77 -4.49
C ALA A 229 -15.56 -2.71 -3.68
N LEU A 230 -14.98 -3.38 -2.68
CA LEU A 230 -15.72 -4.29 -1.80
C LEU A 230 -16.67 -3.53 -0.88
N SER A 231 -16.26 -2.40 -0.31
CA SER A 231 -17.16 -1.56 0.50
C SER A 231 -18.33 -1.02 -0.33
N VAL A 232 -18.09 -0.54 -1.55
CA VAL A 232 -19.16 -0.08 -2.47
C VAL A 232 -20.12 -1.20 -2.81
N ARG A 233 -19.60 -2.38 -3.18
CA ARG A 233 -20.44 -3.54 -3.53
C ARG A 233 -21.28 -4.01 -2.34
N SER A 234 -20.70 -4.03 -1.14
CA SER A 234 -21.38 -4.40 0.10
C SER A 234 -22.49 -3.42 0.44
N PHE A 235 -22.23 -2.11 0.29
CA PHE A 235 -23.22 -1.06 0.48
C PHE A 235 -24.42 -1.23 -0.47
N LEU A 236 -24.15 -1.41 -1.77
CA LEU A 236 -25.21 -1.52 -2.77
C LEU A 236 -26.09 -2.76 -2.57
N LEU A 237 -25.48 -3.89 -2.22
CA LEU A 237 -26.20 -5.13 -1.94
C LEU A 237 -26.95 -5.12 -0.59
N GLY A 238 -26.42 -4.39 0.39
CA GLY A 238 -26.99 -4.30 1.73
C GLY A 238 -28.16 -3.32 1.84
N PHE A 239 -28.07 -2.15 1.20
CA PHE A 239 -29.01 -1.05 1.44
C PHE A 239 -30.02 -0.83 0.31
N SER A 240 -29.79 -1.36 -0.91
CA SER A 240 -30.58 -1.10 -2.12
C SER A 240 -31.24 0.30 -2.15
N PRO A 241 -30.49 1.38 -1.91
CA PRO A 241 -31.08 2.66 -1.54
C PRO A 241 -31.62 3.41 -2.76
N ARG A 242 -32.70 4.18 -2.58
CA ARG A 242 -33.07 5.27 -3.51
C ARG A 242 -31.99 6.36 -3.47
N PHE A 243 -31.96 7.26 -4.45
CA PHE A 243 -30.90 8.27 -4.60
C PHE A 243 -30.61 9.07 -3.32
N LEU A 244 -31.63 9.66 -2.69
CA LEU A 244 -31.43 10.51 -1.51
C LEU A 244 -30.92 9.72 -0.29
N PRO A 245 -31.51 8.56 0.10
CA PRO A 245 -30.91 7.69 1.11
C PRO A 245 -29.49 7.23 0.78
N ALA A 246 -29.19 6.95 -0.50
CA ALA A 246 -27.86 6.54 -0.95
C ALA A 246 -26.83 7.65 -0.71
N LEU A 247 -27.21 8.90 -0.98
CA LEU A 247 -26.38 10.07 -0.75
C LEU A 247 -26.10 10.26 0.74
N ILE A 248 -27.14 10.27 1.57
CA ILE A 248 -27.02 10.50 3.03
C ILE A 248 -26.20 9.39 3.67
N LEU A 249 -26.58 8.12 3.46
CA LEU A 249 -25.84 6.99 4.02
C LEU A 249 -24.43 6.87 3.43
N GLY A 250 -24.26 7.18 2.14
CA GLY A 250 -22.97 7.17 1.48
C GLY A 250 -22.02 8.21 2.07
N LEU A 251 -22.48 9.45 2.28
CA LEU A 251 -21.69 10.48 2.96
C LEU A 251 -21.33 10.05 4.38
N SER A 252 -22.31 9.57 5.16
CA SER A 252 -22.06 9.11 6.53
C SER A 252 -21.04 7.96 6.60
N LEU A 253 -21.07 7.00 5.67
CA LEU A 253 -20.20 5.82 5.75
C LEU A 253 -18.86 5.95 5.03
N PHE A 254 -18.78 6.75 3.96
CA PHE A 254 -17.56 6.89 3.16
C PHE A 254 -16.76 8.16 3.47
N TRP A 255 -17.40 9.23 3.96
CA TRP A 255 -16.71 10.49 4.28
C TRP A 255 -16.39 10.63 5.78
N THR A 256 -16.95 9.76 6.61
CA THR A 256 -16.66 9.75 8.04
C THR A 256 -16.06 8.41 8.47
N ASN A 257 -15.45 8.39 9.64
CA ASN A 257 -14.99 7.15 10.27
C ASN A 257 -16.10 6.37 11.01
N LEU A 258 -17.38 6.69 10.79
CA LEU A 258 -18.52 5.99 11.40
C LEU A 258 -18.44 4.48 11.19
N GLY A 259 -18.25 4.07 9.92
CA GLY A 259 -18.07 2.67 9.55
C GLY A 259 -16.68 2.10 9.86
N SER A 260 -15.76 2.86 10.44
CA SER A 260 -14.38 2.45 10.73
C SER A 260 -14.01 2.65 12.20
N GLY A 261 -14.99 2.51 13.11
CA GLY A 261 -14.76 2.43 14.56
C GLY A 261 -15.49 3.47 15.39
N ALA A 262 -15.91 4.61 14.81
CA ALA A 262 -16.63 5.63 15.59
C ALA A 262 -18.03 5.16 16.04
N PHE A 263 -18.69 4.31 15.24
CA PHE A 263 -19.98 3.71 15.66
C PHE A 263 -19.88 2.88 16.95
N LEU A 264 -18.72 2.25 17.21
CA LEU A 264 -18.49 1.43 18.39
C LEU A 264 -17.95 2.23 19.59
N GLY A 265 -17.86 3.56 19.48
CA GLY A 265 -17.31 4.42 20.53
C GLY A 265 -15.79 4.30 20.75
N ILE A 266 -15.09 3.53 19.90
CA ILE A 266 -13.63 3.33 19.99
C ILE A 266 -12.88 4.60 19.58
N ARG A 267 -13.50 5.44 18.74
CA ARG A 267 -12.91 6.65 18.16
C ARG A 267 -13.94 7.79 18.14
N PRO A 268 -13.51 9.05 18.26
CA PRO A 268 -14.39 10.18 17.99
C PRO A 268 -14.85 10.16 16.54
N LEU A 269 -16.07 10.63 16.28
CA LEU A 269 -16.59 10.80 14.92
C LEU A 269 -15.81 11.92 14.21
N ARG A 270 -15.31 11.62 13.01
CA ARG A 270 -14.43 12.49 12.21
C ARG A 270 -14.90 12.53 10.77
N CYS A 271 -14.84 13.71 10.14
CA CYS A 271 -15.07 13.88 8.70
C CYS A 271 -13.73 14.01 7.99
N LEU A 272 -13.33 12.96 7.29
CA LEU A 272 -11.94 12.76 6.87
C LEU A 272 -11.56 13.71 5.72
N PRO A 273 -12.40 13.91 4.69
CA PRO A 273 -12.13 14.92 3.68
C PRO A 273 -12.05 16.33 4.24
N TRP A 274 -12.87 16.63 5.26
CA TRP A 274 -12.81 17.93 5.90
C TRP A 274 -11.50 18.14 6.66
N GLU A 275 -11.06 17.15 7.43
CA GLU A 275 -9.77 17.21 8.14
C GLU A 275 -8.59 17.30 7.17
N PHE A 276 -8.63 16.56 6.07
CA PHE A 276 -7.62 16.67 5.02
C PHE A 276 -7.58 18.07 4.41
N LEU A 277 -8.74 18.67 4.12
CA LEU A 277 -8.81 20.06 3.64
C LEU A 277 -8.29 21.05 4.69
N GLN A 278 -8.61 20.84 5.98
CA GLN A 278 -8.06 21.65 7.07
C GLN A 278 -6.54 21.52 7.15
N GLU A 279 -5.98 20.32 6.97
CA GLU A 279 -4.53 20.10 6.93
C GLU A 279 -3.87 20.84 5.75
N LEU A 280 -4.55 20.96 4.61
CA LEU A 280 -4.05 21.74 3.48
C LEU A 280 -4.11 23.27 3.71
N ILE A 281 -5.13 23.74 4.44
CA ILE A 281 -5.31 25.17 4.76
C ILE A 281 -4.40 25.60 5.90
N THR A 282 -4.25 24.74 6.92
CA THR A 282 -3.44 24.97 8.11
C THR A 282 -2.58 23.74 8.36
N PRO A 283 -1.43 23.65 7.66
CA PRO A 283 -0.54 22.50 7.78
C PRO A 283 -0.07 22.31 9.23
N PRO A 284 -0.02 21.07 9.73
CA PRO A 284 0.58 20.79 11.02
C PRO A 284 2.07 21.14 10.96
N PRO A 285 2.68 21.49 12.11
CA PRO A 285 4.12 21.73 12.16
C PRO A 285 4.87 20.48 11.70
N GLU A 286 5.91 20.68 10.89
CA GLU A 286 6.71 19.57 10.37
C GLU A 286 7.37 18.81 11.54
N PRO A 287 7.41 17.46 11.52
CA PRO A 287 7.89 16.67 12.66
C PRO A 287 9.30 17.01 13.13
N TYR A 288 10.15 17.49 12.22
CA TYR A 288 11.55 17.81 12.48
C TYR A 288 11.82 19.32 12.65
N SER A 289 10.78 20.16 12.55
CA SER A 289 10.93 21.62 12.59
C SER A 289 11.56 22.12 13.88
N VAL A 290 11.13 21.60 15.04
CA VAL A 290 11.65 21.98 16.35
C VAL A 290 13.15 21.67 16.45
N ALA A 291 13.55 20.46 16.09
CA ALA A 291 14.94 20.04 16.14
C ALA A 291 15.80 20.79 15.11
N ALA A 292 15.31 20.98 13.88
CA ALA A 292 16.00 21.74 12.84
C ALA A 292 16.21 23.21 13.24
N GLN A 293 15.18 23.84 13.84
CA GLN A 293 15.28 25.20 14.35
C GLN A 293 16.24 25.29 15.53
N TRP A 294 16.21 24.31 16.44
CA TRP A 294 17.16 24.26 17.54
C TRP A 294 18.61 24.16 17.03
N ILE A 295 18.89 23.25 16.09
CA ILE A 295 20.21 23.12 15.46
C ILE A 295 20.61 24.45 14.81
N SER A 296 19.73 25.04 14.01
CA SER A 296 20.02 26.30 13.29
C SER A 296 20.32 27.48 14.23
N ASN A 297 19.76 27.48 15.44
CA ASN A 297 19.94 28.55 16.42
C ASN A 297 21.14 28.34 17.36
N HIS A 298 21.62 27.10 17.53
CA HIS A 298 22.64 26.76 18.54
C HIS A 298 23.93 26.19 17.96
N ALA A 299 23.88 25.56 16.78
CA ALA A 299 25.05 25.00 16.13
C ALA A 299 25.67 26.05 15.19
N PRO A 300 26.93 26.47 15.39
CA PRO A 300 27.59 27.37 14.46
C PRO A 300 27.73 26.70 13.08
N PRO A 301 27.82 27.49 11.98
CA PRO A 301 28.07 26.93 10.66
C PRO A 301 29.31 26.03 10.64
N GLY A 302 29.17 24.82 10.08
CA GLY A 302 30.22 23.80 10.05
C GLY A 302 30.37 22.99 11.34
N ALA A 303 29.58 23.26 12.39
CA ALA A 303 29.55 22.41 13.58
C ALA A 303 29.08 21.00 13.23
N THR A 304 29.63 20.05 13.96
CA THR A 304 29.31 18.64 13.83
C THR A 304 28.04 18.33 14.63
N VAL A 305 27.12 17.59 14.02
CA VAL A 305 25.81 17.26 14.61
C VAL A 305 25.59 15.77 14.53
N TRP A 306 25.49 15.11 15.68
CA TRP A 306 25.04 13.73 15.76
C TRP A 306 23.54 13.69 16.09
N VAL A 307 22.81 12.82 15.38
CA VAL A 307 21.36 12.67 15.50
C VAL A 307 21.05 11.24 15.87
N LEU A 308 20.27 11.07 16.94
CA LEU A 308 19.70 9.80 17.34
C LEU A 308 18.17 9.94 17.45
N PRO A 309 17.36 9.05 16.85
CA PRO A 309 17.76 7.88 16.05
C PRO A 309 18.23 8.23 14.62
N ASP A 310 19.10 7.40 14.05
CA ASP A 310 19.82 7.69 12.78
C ASP A 310 18.88 8.01 11.59
N TYR A 311 17.69 7.40 11.55
CA TYR A 311 16.71 7.66 10.48
C TYR A 311 16.21 9.12 10.45
N ALA A 312 16.34 9.86 11.57
CA ALA A 312 15.96 11.27 11.67
C ALA A 312 17.02 12.21 11.11
N CYS A 313 18.24 11.72 10.85
CA CYS A 313 19.34 12.53 10.35
C CYS A 313 19.02 13.13 8.97
N TYR A 314 18.54 12.30 8.04
CA TYR A 314 18.34 12.72 6.66
C TYR A 314 17.36 13.90 6.52
N PRO A 315 16.16 13.91 7.14
CA PRO A 315 15.31 15.11 7.17
C PRO A 315 16.01 16.35 7.72
N LEU A 316 16.75 16.23 8.83
CA LEU A 316 17.44 17.36 9.44
C LEU A 316 18.51 17.96 8.53
N MET A 317 19.20 17.16 7.72
CA MET A 317 20.14 17.66 6.72
C MET A 317 19.50 18.65 5.73
N PHE A 318 18.21 18.49 5.38
CA PHE A 318 17.52 19.43 4.49
C PHE A 318 16.99 20.66 5.22
N HIS A 319 16.52 20.49 6.47
CA HIS A 319 15.88 21.57 7.23
C HIS A 319 16.87 22.41 8.06
N ALA A 320 18.06 21.87 8.35
CA ALA A 320 19.17 22.54 9.04
C ALA A 320 20.51 22.19 8.34
N PRO A 321 20.75 22.70 7.12
CA PRO A 321 21.84 22.25 6.26
C PRO A 321 23.23 22.76 6.67
N ASN A 322 23.31 23.67 7.65
CA ASN A 322 24.56 24.36 7.99
C ASN A 322 25.53 23.51 8.84
N GLY A 323 25.09 22.36 9.35
CA GLY A 323 25.90 21.45 10.14
C GLY A 323 26.53 20.32 9.32
N ILE A 324 27.62 19.74 9.83
CA ILE A 324 28.22 18.51 9.34
C ILE A 324 27.62 17.34 10.11
N TYR A 325 26.78 16.54 9.47
CA TYR A 325 26.10 15.44 10.13
C TYR A 325 27.05 14.25 10.32
N ALA A 326 27.32 13.94 11.58
CA ALA A 326 28.29 12.94 12.00
C ALA A 326 27.69 11.53 12.07
N TRP A 327 28.58 10.53 12.02
CA TRP A 327 28.29 9.12 12.30
C TRP A 327 27.12 8.54 11.50
N GLN A 328 27.10 8.82 10.20
CA GLN A 328 26.10 8.30 9.25
C GLN A 328 26.48 6.92 8.69
N LEU A 329 27.73 6.50 8.88
CA LEU A 329 28.31 5.27 8.34
C LEU A 329 29.00 4.48 9.46
N MET A 330 29.08 3.18 9.29
CA MET A 330 29.86 2.30 10.18
C MET A 330 31.35 2.35 9.81
N PRO A 331 32.29 2.19 10.76
CA PRO A 331 33.73 2.24 10.50
C PRO A 331 34.22 1.38 9.34
N GLU A 332 33.64 0.18 9.18
CA GLU A 332 34.04 -0.81 8.18
C GLU A 332 33.74 -0.31 6.76
N GLN A 333 32.70 0.52 6.59
CA GLN A 333 32.28 1.06 5.30
C GLN A 333 33.30 2.04 4.71
N ARG A 334 34.28 2.50 5.50
CA ARG A 334 35.37 3.34 5.00
C ARG A 334 36.24 2.63 3.97
N GLN A 335 36.26 1.30 3.98
CA GLN A 335 37.00 0.50 3.00
C GLN A 335 36.29 0.47 1.63
N GLU A 336 35.02 0.86 1.56
CA GLU A 336 34.27 0.90 0.31
C GLU A 336 34.75 2.06 -0.57
N GLU A 337 34.93 1.79 -1.87
CA GLU A 337 35.45 2.75 -2.85
C GLU A 337 34.65 4.06 -2.90
N GLN A 338 33.34 3.97 -2.67
CA GLN A 338 32.42 5.11 -2.66
C GLN A 338 32.56 6.02 -1.42
N PHE A 339 33.12 5.51 -0.30
CA PHE A 339 33.19 6.23 0.98
C PHE A 339 34.61 6.50 1.45
N LYS A 340 35.63 5.87 0.87
CA LYS A 340 37.04 5.96 1.34
C LYS A 340 37.61 7.37 1.49
N ASN A 341 37.10 8.32 0.70
CA ASN A 341 37.56 9.71 0.70
C ASN A 341 36.69 10.63 1.58
N LEU A 342 35.67 10.10 2.26
CA LEU A 342 34.85 10.89 3.17
C LEU A 342 35.62 11.21 4.46
N PRO A 343 35.39 12.41 5.04
CA PRO A 343 35.94 12.76 6.34
C PRO A 343 35.55 11.78 7.47
N ASP A 344 36.47 11.57 8.42
CA ASP A 344 36.33 10.65 9.55
C ASP A 344 35.06 10.86 10.38
N ILE A 345 34.59 12.10 10.45
CA ILE A 345 33.39 12.50 11.19
C ILE A 345 32.12 11.77 10.74
N HIS A 346 32.06 11.31 9.49
CA HIS A 346 30.90 10.56 8.99
C HIS A 346 30.87 9.10 9.46
N PHE A 347 31.97 8.58 10.02
CA PHE A 347 32.09 7.19 10.46
C PHE A 347 31.99 7.09 11.99
N GLN A 348 31.07 6.26 12.46
CA GLN A 348 30.75 6.14 13.88
C GLN A 348 31.98 5.78 14.73
N GLY A 349 32.30 6.61 15.73
CA GLY A 349 33.35 6.31 16.69
C GLY A 349 34.79 6.48 16.21
N LEU A 350 35.04 6.91 14.96
CA LEU A 350 36.40 7.27 14.52
C LEU A 350 36.87 8.59 15.14
N VAL A 351 35.97 9.57 15.22
CA VAL A 351 36.16 10.85 15.92
C VAL A 351 34.86 11.28 16.60
N PRO A 352 34.90 12.01 17.73
CA PRO A 352 33.70 12.52 18.39
C PRO A 352 33.05 13.68 17.60
N PRO A 353 31.70 13.80 17.65
CA PRO A 353 30.94 14.90 17.06
C PRO A 353 30.92 16.15 17.92
#